data_AF-A0AAD8MN86-F1
#
_entry.id   AF-A0AAD8MN86-F1
#
_cell.length_a   1.000
_cell.length_b   1.000
_cell.length_c   1.000
_cell.angle_alpha   90.00
_cell.angle_beta   90.00
_cell.angle_gamma   90.00
#
_symmetry.space_group_name_H-M   'P 1'
#
loop_
_entity.id
_entity.type
_entity.pdbx_description
1 polymer ?
#
loop_
_entity_poly.entity_id
_entity_poly.type
_entity_poly.pdbx_seq_one_letter_code
_entity_poly.pdbx_strand_id
1 'polypeptide(L)'
;MEGMSPKYIWSAVEQQLLKSDLEFKRKQVDCWSKELNTHTQRDTLELDEEKSKREEYMWKLAQDMLNLLKVELDAKERMGMVIQDFKEKIHEEGIVQQSSEPDSSCKRAEVINPSDEMLKKLKEDSGNEIYEAVCKALLEMNEYNGSGRYVVPELWNKKEDRKATMKEVVSYIMNRLKTSKRKR
;
A
#
# COMPACT_ATOMS: atom_id res chain seq x y z
N MET A 1 -17.16 -34.53 91.47
CA MET A 1 -16.96 -34.40 90.01
C MET A 1 -17.83 -33.24 89.56
N GLU A 2 -17.26 -32.04 89.47
CA GLU A 2 -18.02 -30.86 89.06
C GLU A 2 -18.33 -30.96 87.55
N GLY A 3 -19.61 -31.02 87.22
CA GLY A 3 -20.08 -31.03 85.84
C GLY A 3 -19.87 -29.67 85.18
N MET A 4 -19.34 -29.66 83.96
CA MET A 4 -19.09 -28.44 83.21
C MET A 4 -20.40 -27.68 82.96
N SER A 5 -20.41 -26.36 83.23
CA SER A 5 -21.63 -25.55 83.16
C SER A 5 -22.21 -25.51 81.72
N PRO A 6 -23.55 -25.63 81.55
CA PRO A 6 -24.20 -25.73 80.23
C PRO A 6 -23.84 -24.62 79.24
N LYS A 7 -23.52 -23.41 79.73
CA LYS A 7 -23.11 -22.28 78.90
C LYS A 7 -21.76 -22.51 78.20
N TYR A 8 -20.84 -23.22 78.87
CA TYR A 8 -19.53 -23.56 78.29
C TYR A 8 -19.65 -24.66 77.24
N ILE A 9 -20.59 -25.60 77.44
CA ILE A 9 -20.87 -26.66 76.46
C ILE A 9 -21.43 -26.04 75.16
N TRP A 10 -22.40 -25.12 75.28
CA TRP A 10 -22.96 -24.43 74.11
C TRP A 10 -21.91 -23.61 73.36
N SER A 11 -21.09 -22.84 74.08
CA SER A 11 -20.00 -22.06 73.48
C SER A 11 -18.98 -22.94 72.74
N ALA A 12 -18.65 -24.11 73.28
CA ALA A 12 -17.72 -25.03 72.63
C ALA A 12 -18.32 -25.65 71.35
N VAL A 13 -19.60 -26.03 71.38
CA VAL A 13 -20.31 -26.55 70.20
C VAL A 13 -20.44 -25.47 69.12
N GLU A 14 -20.74 -24.25 69.51
CA GLU A 14 -20.84 -23.10 68.60
C GLU A 14 -19.49 -22.77 67.94
N GLN A 15 -18.39 -22.80 68.70
CA GLN A 15 -17.04 -22.63 68.13
C GLN A 15 -16.67 -23.75 67.15
N GLN A 16 -17.07 -25.00 67.41
CA GLN A 16 -16.83 -26.11 66.49
C GLN A 16 -17.64 -25.97 65.20
N LEU A 17 -18.91 -25.58 65.30
CA LEU A 17 -19.75 -25.33 64.14
C LEU A 17 -19.16 -24.20 63.27
N LEU A 18 -18.79 -23.08 63.89
CA LEU A 18 -18.18 -21.95 63.20
C LEU A 18 -16.88 -22.34 62.49
N LYS A 19 -16.05 -23.16 63.15
CA LYS A 19 -14.80 -23.66 62.56
C LYS A 19 -15.05 -24.57 61.35
N SER A 20 -16.04 -25.46 61.44
CA SER A 20 -16.43 -26.32 60.33
C SER A 20 -17.00 -25.55 59.13
N ASP A 21 -17.78 -24.50 59.39
CA ASP A 21 -18.33 -23.64 58.33
C ASP A 21 -17.22 -22.81 57.68
N LEU A 22 -16.28 -22.25 58.46
CA LEU A 22 -15.09 -21.59 57.92
C LEU A 22 -14.23 -22.52 57.06
N GLU A 23 -14.02 -23.77 57.49
CA GLU A 23 -13.31 -24.77 56.68
C GLU A 23 -14.05 -25.11 55.39
N PHE A 24 -15.38 -25.18 55.44
CA PHE A 24 -16.21 -25.38 54.26
C PHE A 24 -16.11 -24.20 53.28
N LYS A 25 -16.25 -22.96 53.78
CA LYS A 25 -16.10 -21.74 52.97
C LYS A 25 -14.69 -21.64 52.38
N ARG A 26 -13.65 -21.99 53.13
CA ARG A 26 -12.27 -22.05 52.63
C ARG A 26 -12.13 -23.04 51.47
N LYS A 27 -12.68 -24.26 51.59
CA LYS A 27 -12.68 -25.25 50.50
C LYS A 27 -13.42 -24.76 49.27
N GLN A 28 -14.54 -24.05 49.44
CA GLN A 28 -15.26 -23.45 48.32
C GLN A 28 -14.44 -22.37 47.61
N VAL A 29 -13.79 -21.48 48.37
CA VAL A 29 -12.89 -20.46 47.82
C VAL A 29 -11.72 -21.11 47.07
N ASP A 30 -11.12 -22.17 47.63
CA ASP A 30 -10.03 -22.90 46.99
C ASP A 30 -10.49 -23.57 45.67
N CYS A 31 -11.70 -24.15 45.65
CA CYS A 31 -12.29 -24.71 44.43
C CYS A 31 -12.53 -23.63 43.37
N TRP A 32 -13.16 -22.52 43.74
CA TRP A 32 -13.42 -21.41 42.82
C TRP A 32 -12.13 -20.78 42.29
N SER A 33 -11.11 -20.65 43.14
CA SER A 33 -9.79 -20.15 42.72
C SER A 33 -9.16 -21.06 41.67
N LYS A 34 -9.24 -22.39 41.85
CA LYS A 34 -8.73 -23.35 40.87
C LYS A 34 -9.50 -23.29 39.56
N GLU A 35 -10.82 -23.23 39.63
CA GLU A 35 -11.68 -23.17 38.45
C GLU A 35 -11.43 -21.89 37.63
N LEU A 36 -11.35 -20.74 38.29
CA LEU A 36 -11.02 -19.45 37.66
C LEU A 36 -9.64 -19.49 36.99
N ASN A 37 -8.64 -20.06 37.67
CA ASN A 37 -7.29 -20.18 37.14
C ASN A 37 -7.27 -21.11 35.90
N THR A 38 -8.05 -22.19 35.89
CA THR A 38 -8.15 -23.07 34.71
C THR A 38 -8.88 -22.42 33.54
N HIS A 39 -9.92 -21.62 33.79
CA HIS A 39 -10.58 -20.83 32.74
C HIS A 39 -9.61 -19.80 32.14
N THR A 40 -8.90 -19.07 33.01
CA THR A 40 -7.90 -18.09 32.57
C THR A 40 -6.82 -18.73 31.72
N GLN A 41 -6.30 -19.89 32.14
CA GLN A 41 -5.31 -20.64 31.35
C GLN A 41 -5.86 -21.08 29.99
N ARG A 42 -7.09 -21.60 29.95
CA ARG A 42 -7.75 -21.97 28.68
C ARG A 42 -7.91 -20.77 27.75
N ASP A 43 -8.42 -19.65 28.25
CA ASP A 43 -8.62 -18.44 27.47
C ASP A 43 -7.29 -17.88 26.95
N THR A 44 -6.22 -17.93 27.75
CA THR A 44 -4.90 -17.50 27.30
C THR A 44 -4.33 -18.38 26.19
N LEU A 45 -4.50 -19.70 26.29
CA LEU A 45 -4.05 -20.65 25.27
C LEU A 45 -4.83 -20.49 23.96
N GLU A 46 -6.15 -20.33 24.04
CA GLU A 46 -7.01 -20.13 22.87
C GLU A 46 -6.64 -18.84 22.11
N LEU A 47 -6.41 -17.75 22.85
CA LEU A 47 -5.95 -16.49 22.25
C LEU A 47 -4.57 -16.62 21.59
N ASP A 48 -3.66 -17.36 22.19
CA ASP A 48 -2.32 -17.56 21.62
C ASP A 48 -2.33 -18.51 20.42
N GLU A 49 -3.19 -19.53 20.41
CA GLU A 49 -3.45 -20.36 19.22
C GLU A 49 -4.06 -19.54 18.07
N GLU A 50 -5.03 -18.68 18.37
CA GLU A 50 -5.59 -17.79 17.35
C GLU A 50 -4.57 -16.80 16.81
N LYS A 51 -3.72 -16.21 17.67
CA LYS A 51 -2.62 -15.34 17.23
C LYS A 51 -1.66 -16.11 16.34
N SER A 52 -1.27 -17.32 16.72
CA SER A 52 -0.40 -18.18 15.92
C SER A 52 -1.00 -18.48 14.54
N LYS A 53 -2.28 -18.85 14.47
CA LYS A 53 -3.00 -19.06 13.20
C LYS A 53 -3.05 -17.80 12.34
N ARG A 54 -3.26 -16.62 12.95
CA ARG A 54 -3.24 -15.33 12.24
C ARG A 54 -1.85 -15.02 11.70
N GLU A 55 -0.80 -15.24 12.49
CA GLU A 55 0.59 -15.05 12.08
C GLU A 55 0.98 -15.99 10.94
N GLU A 56 0.58 -17.26 11.01
CA GLU A 56 0.80 -18.25 9.94
C GLU A 56 0.10 -17.84 8.64
N TYR A 57 -1.16 -17.40 8.72
CA TYR A 57 -1.91 -16.88 7.57
C TYR A 57 -1.21 -15.65 6.96
N MET A 58 -0.75 -14.73 7.80
CA MET A 58 -0.02 -13.54 7.36
C MET A 58 1.31 -13.90 6.68
N TRP A 59 2.04 -14.89 7.20
CA TRP A 59 3.27 -15.38 6.59
C TRP A 59 3.02 -15.99 5.21
N LYS A 60 1.96 -16.80 5.08
CA LYS A 60 1.56 -17.40 3.81
C LYS A 60 1.19 -16.35 2.77
N LEU A 61 0.40 -15.34 3.17
CA LEU A 61 0.05 -14.22 2.30
C LEU A 61 1.29 -13.42 1.85
N ALA A 62 2.22 -13.16 2.76
CA ALA A 62 3.47 -12.46 2.44
C ALA A 62 4.32 -13.25 1.44
N GLN A 63 4.38 -14.57 1.57
CA GLN A 63 5.08 -15.45 0.65
C GLN A 63 4.46 -15.43 -0.76
N ASP A 64 3.13 -15.48 -0.84
CA ASP A 64 2.41 -15.41 -2.13
C ASP A 64 2.62 -14.06 -2.81
N MET A 65 2.57 -12.96 -2.05
CA MET A 65 2.89 -11.62 -2.56
C MET A 65 4.33 -11.54 -3.09
N LEU A 66 5.29 -12.14 -2.38
CA LEU A 66 6.68 -12.18 -2.82
C LEU A 66 6.86 -12.98 -4.11
N ASN A 67 6.16 -14.11 -4.24
CA ASN A 67 6.19 -14.93 -5.45
C ASN A 67 5.58 -14.17 -6.65
N LEU A 68 4.50 -13.41 -6.45
CA LEU A 68 3.89 -12.59 -7.50
C LEU A 68 4.84 -11.49 -7.99
N LEU A 69 5.53 -10.81 -7.07
CA LEU A 69 6.53 -9.79 -7.41
C LEU A 69 7.73 -10.37 -8.17
N LYS A 70 8.15 -11.60 -7.85
CA LYS A 70 9.22 -12.29 -8.59
C LYS A 70 8.82 -12.55 -10.04
N VAL A 71 7.60 -13.01 -10.30
CA VAL A 71 7.11 -13.22 -11.68
C VAL A 71 7.12 -11.93 -12.49
N GLU A 72 6.72 -10.81 -11.88
CA GLU A 72 6.79 -9.49 -12.53
C GLU A 72 8.23 -9.04 -12.80
N LEU A 73 9.16 -9.32 -11.89
CA LEU A 73 10.57 -8.99 -12.07
C LEU A 73 11.18 -9.80 -13.22
N ASP A 74 10.94 -11.11 -13.27
CA ASP A 74 11.40 -11.99 -14.35
C ASP A 74 10.84 -11.57 -15.71
N ALA A 75 9.60 -11.08 -15.76
CA ALA A 75 9.00 -10.57 -16.99
C ALA A 75 9.69 -9.27 -17.45
N LYS A 76 10.05 -8.38 -16.51
CA LYS A 76 10.80 -7.15 -16.81
C LYS A 76 12.21 -7.46 -17.31
N GLU A 77 12.90 -8.44 -16.71
CA GLU A 77 14.22 -8.88 -17.16
C GLU A 77 14.18 -9.44 -18.58
N ARG A 78 13.19 -10.29 -18.89
CA ARG A 78 12.97 -10.80 -20.26
C ARG A 78 12.72 -9.68 -21.27
N MET A 79 11.90 -8.69 -20.91
CA MET A 79 11.68 -7.53 -21.78
C MET A 79 12.97 -6.72 -21.99
N GLY A 80 13.79 -6.57 -20.95
CA GLY A 80 15.11 -5.94 -21.06
C GLY A 80 16.01 -6.63 -22.07
N MET A 81 16.07 -7.97 -22.05
CA MET A 81 16.83 -8.75 -23.03
C MET A 81 16.29 -8.57 -24.45
N VAL A 82 14.98 -8.63 -24.66
CA VAL A 82 14.37 -8.43 -25.99
C VAL A 82 14.66 -7.04 -26.54
N ILE A 83 14.63 -6.01 -25.68
CA ILE A 83 14.99 -4.64 -26.05
C ILE A 83 16.47 -4.54 -26.43
N GLN A 84 17.34 -5.25 -25.70
CA GLN A 84 18.77 -5.25 -25.95
C GLN A 84 19.11 -5.95 -27.28
N ASP A 85 18.57 -7.14 -27.52
CA ASP A 85 18.70 -7.86 -28.80
C ASP A 85 18.21 -7.00 -29.98
N PHE A 86 17.10 -6.29 -29.80
CA PHE A 86 16.57 -5.41 -30.85
C PHE A 86 17.48 -4.22 -31.12
N LYS A 87 18.12 -3.64 -30.10
CA LYS A 87 19.14 -2.58 -30.27
C LYS A 87 20.37 -3.09 -31.01
N GLU A 88 20.84 -4.29 -30.68
CA GLU A 88 21.99 -4.93 -31.33
C GLU A 88 21.69 -5.21 -32.81
N LYS A 89 20.50 -5.71 -33.10
CA LYS A 89 20.04 -5.96 -34.47
C LYS A 89 19.92 -4.67 -35.31
N ILE A 90 19.45 -3.57 -34.73
CA ILE A 90 19.44 -2.26 -35.40
C ILE A 90 20.87 -1.77 -35.70
N HIS A 91 21.82 -2.01 -34.78
CA HIS A 91 23.22 -1.66 -34.98
C HIS A 91 23.88 -2.48 -36.10
N GLU A 92 23.57 -3.78 -36.21
CA GLU A 92 24.04 -4.66 -37.30
C GLU A 92 23.42 -4.32 -38.66
N GLU A 93 22.14 -3.91 -38.69
CA GLU A 93 21.43 -3.51 -39.91
C GLU A 93 21.86 -2.13 -40.45
N GLY A 94 22.80 -1.44 -39.79
CA GLY A 94 23.44 -0.23 -40.31
C GLY A 94 22.55 1.01 -40.31
N ILE A 95 21.42 0.98 -39.60
CA ILE A 95 20.50 2.10 -39.45
C ILE A 95 20.82 2.80 -38.12
N VAL A 96 21.83 3.68 -38.08
CA VAL A 96 21.89 4.89 -37.21
C VAL A 96 23.28 5.55 -37.32
N GLN A 97 23.28 6.82 -37.73
CA GLN A 97 24.38 7.76 -37.55
C GLN A 97 24.64 7.98 -36.07
N GLN A 98 25.91 8.05 -35.66
CA GLN A 98 26.35 8.40 -34.32
C GLN A 98 25.60 9.65 -33.81
N SER A 99 24.65 9.46 -32.91
CA SER A 99 24.17 10.52 -32.03
C SER A 99 24.46 10.08 -30.60
N SER A 100 25.25 10.94 -29.96
CA SER A 100 25.79 10.89 -28.61
C SER A 100 24.73 10.60 -27.54
N GLU A 101 25.12 9.73 -26.59
CA GLU A 101 24.64 9.44 -25.22
C GLU A 101 23.19 9.77 -24.79
N PRO A 102 22.53 8.87 -24.02
CA PRO A 102 21.18 9.08 -23.51
C PRO A 102 21.24 9.97 -22.26
N ASP A 103 21.24 11.28 -22.45
CA ASP A 103 20.93 12.18 -21.35
C ASP A 103 19.43 12.06 -21.02
N SER A 104 19.19 11.48 -19.85
CA SER A 104 18.21 11.93 -18.86
C SER A 104 17.07 12.81 -19.39
N SER A 105 15.86 12.24 -19.41
CA SER A 105 14.59 12.86 -19.84
C SER A 105 14.29 12.70 -21.33
N CYS A 106 13.88 11.48 -21.70
CA CYS A 106 13.22 11.21 -22.98
C CYS A 106 11.92 12.03 -23.07
N LYS A 107 12.04 13.27 -23.55
CA LYS A 107 11.03 13.95 -24.34
C LYS A 107 11.44 13.71 -25.77
N ARG A 108 10.77 12.80 -26.49
CA ARG A 108 10.85 12.78 -27.95
C ARG A 108 10.22 14.09 -28.43
N ALA A 109 11.03 15.13 -28.57
CA ALA A 109 10.61 16.35 -29.23
C ALA A 109 10.48 16.01 -30.72
N GLU A 110 9.24 15.88 -31.22
CA GLU A 110 9.00 15.82 -32.65
C GLU A 110 9.52 17.12 -33.29
N VAL A 111 10.67 17.05 -33.96
CA VAL A 111 11.25 18.19 -34.67
C VAL A 111 10.49 18.35 -35.99
N ILE A 112 9.90 19.54 -36.21
CA ILE A 112 9.25 19.85 -37.49
C ILE A 112 10.31 19.79 -38.59
N ASN A 113 10.15 18.86 -39.53
CA ASN A 113 11.05 18.75 -40.68
C ASN A 113 10.61 19.74 -41.77
N PRO A 114 11.38 20.81 -42.05
CA PRO A 114 11.02 21.76 -43.10
C PRO A 114 11.08 21.16 -44.52
N SER A 115 11.67 19.96 -44.68
CA SER A 115 11.71 19.23 -45.95
C SER A 115 10.52 18.29 -46.18
N ASP A 116 9.58 18.20 -45.23
CA ASP A 116 8.39 17.37 -45.33
C ASP A 116 7.54 17.74 -46.56
N GLU A 117 7.16 16.73 -47.35
CA GLU A 117 6.40 16.91 -48.58
C GLU A 117 5.02 17.55 -48.35
N MET A 118 4.35 17.25 -47.22
CA MET A 118 3.05 17.84 -46.90
C MET A 118 3.19 19.32 -46.51
N LEU A 119 4.25 19.68 -45.79
CA LEU A 119 4.52 21.07 -45.42
C LEU A 119 4.96 21.93 -46.61
N LYS A 120 5.71 21.35 -47.56
CA LYS A 120 6.06 22.03 -48.82
C LYS A 120 4.83 22.30 -49.68
N LYS A 121 3.97 21.30 -49.86
CA LYS A 121 2.68 21.47 -50.58
C LYS A 121 1.80 22.51 -49.91
N LEU A 122 1.69 22.50 -48.58
CA LEU A 122 0.92 23.49 -47.84
C LEU A 122 1.45 24.92 -48.07
N LYS A 123 2.78 25.09 -48.11
CA LYS A 123 3.42 26.38 -48.39
C LYS A 123 3.18 26.86 -49.83
N GLU A 124 3.20 25.94 -50.79
CA GLU A 124 2.93 26.22 -52.20
C GLU A 124 1.46 26.59 -52.45
N ASP A 125 0.53 25.86 -51.84
CA ASP A 125 -0.92 26.00 -52.09
C ASP A 125 -1.59 27.10 -51.25
N SER A 126 -1.13 27.31 -50.01
CA SER A 126 -1.81 28.15 -49.01
C SER A 126 -1.02 29.38 -48.58
N GLY A 127 0.19 29.58 -49.13
CA GLY A 127 1.05 30.72 -48.82
C GLY A 127 1.74 30.62 -47.46
N ASN A 128 2.65 31.57 -47.20
CA ASN A 128 3.58 31.52 -46.07
C ASN A 128 2.91 31.75 -44.70
N GLU A 129 1.84 32.53 -44.65
CA GLU A 129 1.12 32.84 -43.40
C GLU A 129 0.46 31.60 -42.78
N ILE A 130 -0.19 30.77 -43.62
CA ILE A 130 -0.84 29.53 -43.18
C ILE A 130 0.22 28.49 -42.77
N TYR A 131 1.33 28.42 -43.51
CA TYR A 131 2.47 27.57 -43.17
C TYR A 131 3.03 27.92 -41.78
N GLU A 132 3.28 29.19 -41.51
CA GLU A 132 3.81 29.64 -40.21
C GLU A 132 2.84 29.36 -39.06
N ALA A 133 1.53 29.57 -39.28
CA ALA A 133 0.51 29.26 -38.29
C ALA A 133 0.45 27.76 -37.94
N VAL A 134 0.56 26.88 -38.94
CA VAL A 134 0.56 25.43 -38.74
C VAL A 134 1.83 24.96 -38.05
N CYS A 135 3.00 25.46 -38.45
CA CYS A 135 4.26 25.16 -37.75
C CYS A 135 4.21 25.59 -36.28
N LYS A 136 3.66 26.77 -36.00
CA LYS A 136 3.51 27.28 -34.64
C LYS A 136 2.57 26.39 -33.81
N ALA A 137 1.41 26.03 -34.35
CA ALA A 137 0.47 25.15 -33.65
C ALA A 137 1.05 23.76 -33.36
N LEU A 138 1.82 23.19 -34.30
CA LEU A 138 2.50 21.91 -34.11
C LEU A 138 3.57 21.98 -33.01
N LEU A 139 4.32 23.08 -32.92
CA LEU A 139 5.29 23.31 -31.84
C LEU A 139 4.60 23.44 -30.48
N GLU A 140 3.54 24.25 -30.39
CA GLU A 140 2.77 24.45 -29.15
C GLU A 140 2.15 23.13 -28.67
N MET A 141 1.62 22.31 -29.58
CA MET A 141 1.10 20.97 -29.24
C MET A 141 2.19 20.02 -28.74
N ASN A 142 3.38 20.07 -29.33
CA ASN A 142 4.51 19.24 -28.93
C ASN A 142 5.03 19.63 -27.52
N GLU A 143 5.08 20.93 -27.24
CA GLU A 143 5.49 21.46 -25.94
C GLU A 143 4.49 21.13 -24.83
N TYR A 144 3.19 21.15 -25.14
CA TYR A 144 2.14 20.82 -24.17
C TYR A 144 2.02 19.32 -23.90
N ASN A 145 1.97 18.47 -24.95
CA ASN A 145 1.85 17.02 -24.81
C ASN A 145 2.27 16.26 -26.09
N GLY A 146 3.56 16.29 -26.43
CA GLY A 146 4.09 15.71 -27.68
C GLY A 146 3.80 14.22 -27.90
N SER A 147 3.75 13.41 -26.84
CA SER A 147 3.48 11.96 -26.99
C SER A 147 2.00 11.58 -27.05
N GLY A 148 1.11 12.43 -26.53
CA GLY A 148 -0.30 12.08 -26.35
C GLY A 148 -1.28 12.89 -27.17
N ARG A 149 -1.01 14.18 -27.43
CA ARG A 149 -1.93 15.11 -28.12
C ARG A 149 -3.37 15.15 -27.54
N TYR A 150 -3.57 14.69 -26.30
CA TYR A 150 -4.85 14.76 -25.58
C TYR A 150 -4.84 15.88 -24.55
N VAL A 151 -6.04 16.38 -24.21
CA VAL A 151 -6.25 17.35 -23.13
C VAL A 151 -5.88 16.69 -21.81
N VAL A 152 -4.83 17.19 -21.16
CA VAL A 152 -4.40 16.72 -19.84
C VAL A 152 -5.18 17.48 -18.76
N PRO A 153 -6.03 16.82 -17.95
CA PRO A 153 -6.66 17.48 -16.82
C PRO A 153 -5.61 17.82 -15.75
N GLU A 154 -5.52 19.10 -15.41
CA GLU A 154 -4.57 19.61 -14.43
C GLU A 154 -5.20 19.71 -13.04
N LEU A 155 -4.43 19.34 -12.01
CA LEU A 155 -4.84 19.53 -10.62
C LEU A 155 -4.40 20.91 -10.15
N TRP A 156 -5.34 21.68 -9.62
CA TRP A 156 -5.10 23.05 -9.13
C TRP A 156 -5.25 23.14 -7.61
N ASN A 157 -4.33 23.85 -6.97
CA ASN A 157 -4.46 24.24 -5.58
C ASN A 157 -5.30 25.52 -5.51
N LYS A 158 -6.60 25.36 -5.21
CA LYS A 158 -7.56 26.47 -5.11
C LYS A 158 -7.19 27.53 -4.06
N LYS A 159 -6.35 27.21 -3.08
CA LYS A 159 -5.96 28.15 -2.01
C LYS A 159 -4.83 29.08 -2.44
N GLU A 160 -3.93 28.59 -3.27
CA GLU A 160 -2.74 29.31 -3.72
C GLU A 160 -2.84 29.74 -5.19
N ASP A 161 -4.00 29.51 -5.81
CA ASP A 161 -4.34 29.84 -7.20
C ASP A 161 -3.24 29.45 -8.21
N ARG A 162 -2.70 28.24 -8.04
CA ARG A 162 -1.64 27.69 -8.88
C ARG A 162 -1.83 26.20 -9.13
N LYS A 163 -1.11 25.65 -10.10
CA LYS A 163 -1.05 24.19 -10.32
C LYS A 163 -0.55 23.49 -9.06
N ALA A 164 -1.25 22.42 -8.68
CA ALA A 164 -0.93 21.63 -7.51
C ALA A 164 0.38 20.88 -7.72
N THR A 165 1.24 20.93 -6.71
CA THR A 165 2.52 20.22 -6.69
C THR A 165 2.28 18.75 -6.38
N MET A 166 3.14 17.86 -6.89
CA MET A 166 3.00 16.42 -6.67
C MET A 166 2.91 16.04 -5.18
N LYS A 167 3.69 16.72 -4.32
CA LYS A 167 3.65 16.54 -2.86
C LYS A 167 2.27 16.80 -2.26
N GLU A 168 1.57 17.83 -2.74
CA GLU A 168 0.23 18.21 -2.28
C GLU A 168 -0.81 17.19 -2.74
N VAL A 169 -0.70 16.74 -4.00
CA VAL A 169 -1.59 15.71 -4.57
C VAL A 169 -1.47 14.39 -3.79
N VAL A 170 -0.23 13.91 -3.55
CA VAL A 170 0.01 12.69 -2.77
C VAL A 170 -0.51 12.83 -1.34
N SER A 171 -0.28 13.98 -0.70
CA SER A 171 -0.76 14.27 0.65
C SER A 171 -2.29 14.26 0.73
N TYR A 172 -2.96 14.84 -0.28
CA TYR A 172 -4.41 14.85 -0.37
C TYR A 172 -5.00 13.43 -0.49
N ILE A 173 -4.44 12.59 -1.36
CA ILE A 173 -4.86 11.20 -1.55
C ILE A 173 -4.67 10.41 -0.25
N MET A 174 -3.50 10.53 0.38
CA MET A 174 -3.19 9.79 1.61
C MET A 174 -4.14 10.16 2.76
N ASN A 175 -4.47 11.45 2.90
CA ASN A 175 -5.41 11.90 3.93
C ASN A 175 -6.83 11.36 3.66
N ARG A 176 -7.30 11.38 2.40
CA ARG A 176 -8.61 10.84 2.03
C ARG A 176 -8.73 9.35 2.33
N LEU A 177 -7.68 8.57 2.04
CA LEU A 177 -7.62 7.14 2.33
C LEU A 177 -7.58 6.84 3.85
N LYS A 178 -6.88 7.65 4.64
CA LYS A 178 -6.88 7.51 6.12
C LYS A 178 -8.26 7.78 6.71
N THR A 179 -9.01 8.74 6.17
CA THR A 179 -10.36 9.05 6.66
C THR A 179 -11.40 7.97 6.31
N SER A 180 -11.23 7.22 5.21
CA SER A 180 -12.18 6.14 4.87
C SER A 180 -12.01 4.89 5.76
N LYS A 181 -10.79 4.65 6.28
CA LYS A 181 -10.50 3.52 7.18
C LYS A 181 -11.08 3.65 8.59
N ARG A 182 -11.65 4.81 8.94
CA ARG A 182 -12.20 5.10 10.27
C ARG A 182 -13.71 4.94 10.40
N LYS A 183 -14.39 4.42 9.38
CA LYS A 183 -15.79 3.99 9.49
C LYS A 183 -15.85 2.47 9.68
N ARG A 184 -15.73 2.03 10.94
CA ARG A 184 -16.16 0.73 11.40
C ARG A 184 -16.53 0.82 12.87
#